data_AF-A0A293M0Q2-F1
#
_entry.id   AF-A0A293M0Q2-F1
#
_cell.length_a   1.000
_cell.length_b   1.000
_cell.length_c   1.000
_cell.angle_alpha   90.00
_cell.angle_beta   90.00
_cell.angle_gamma   90.00
#
_symmetry.space_group_name_H-M   'P 1'
#
loop_
_entity.id
_entity.type
_entity.pdbx_description
1 polymer ?
#
loop_
_entity_poly.entity_id
_entity_poly.type
_entity_poly.pdbx_seq_one_letter_code
_entity_poly.pdbx_strand_id
1 'polypeptide(L)'
;MINVSHYTPTPSLVFLCLLSLLYLTNTDVFVLITYTAFSEAMFIMMSVGGLLWLRYKQPNAKRPIKVNIILPILFFIISLFLVVLPFFSEPLETSIGVGIALSGIPVYFLTIYWKEKPKAYRRGIFWLTECVQKVLYSVPQEDKFD
;
A
#
# COMPACT_ATOMS: atom_id res chain seq x y z
N MET A 1 -8.75 14.11 -4.20
CA MET A 1 -9.00 15.17 -5.19
C MET A 1 -9.81 14.59 -6.33
N ILE A 2 -10.91 15.23 -6.71
CA ILE A 2 -11.80 14.80 -7.80
C ILE A 2 -11.80 15.91 -8.87
N ASN A 3 -11.71 15.53 -10.14
CA ASN A 3 -11.83 16.47 -11.25
C ASN A 3 -13.28 16.95 -11.38
N VAL A 4 -13.48 18.26 -11.48
CA VAL A 4 -14.81 18.89 -11.45
C VAL A 4 -15.65 18.53 -12.67
N SER A 5 -15.03 18.35 -13.84
CA SER A 5 -15.75 18.11 -15.10
C SER A 5 -16.13 16.64 -15.28
N HIS A 6 -15.28 15.71 -14.84
CA HIS A 6 -15.42 14.29 -15.13
C HIS A 6 -15.74 13.45 -13.88
N TYR A 7 -15.73 14.03 -12.68
CA TYR A 7 -15.93 13.35 -11.41
C TYR A 7 -15.00 12.15 -11.19
N THR A 8 -13.82 12.17 -11.81
CA THR A 8 -12.79 11.12 -11.69
C THR A 8 -11.62 11.56 -10.82
N PRO A 9 -10.94 10.63 -10.13
CA PRO A 9 -9.75 10.93 -9.32
C PRO A 9 -8.50 11.09 -10.20
N THR A 10 -8.48 12.13 -11.05
CA THR A 10 -7.43 12.35 -12.06
C THR A 10 -6.01 12.36 -11.49
N PRO A 11 -5.70 13.03 -10.35
CA PRO A 11 -4.34 13.01 -9.80
C PRO A 11 -3.85 11.60 -9.43
N SER A 12 -4.73 10.75 -8.91
CA SER A 12 -4.41 9.36 -8.57
C SER A 12 -4.17 8.52 -9.83
N LEU A 13 -4.98 8.71 -10.88
CA LEU A 13 -4.81 8.01 -12.16
C LEU A 13 -3.52 8.41 -12.87
N VAL A 14 -3.17 9.69 -12.88
CA VAL A 14 -1.92 10.19 -13.46
C VAL A 14 -0.73 9.61 -12.71
N PHE A 15 -0.76 9.59 -11.37
CA PHE A 15 0.30 8.98 -10.57
C PHE A 15 0.47 7.49 -10.86
N LEU A 16 -0.66 6.75 -10.93
CA LEU A 16 -0.64 5.33 -11.28
C LEU A 16 -0.09 5.08 -12.70
N CYS A 17 -0.47 5.93 -13.66
CA CYS A 17 0.04 5.86 -15.02
C CYS A 17 1.56 6.09 -15.09
N LEU A 18 2.06 7.11 -14.40
CA LEU A 18 3.50 7.40 -14.33
C LEU A 18 4.28 6.24 -13.69
N LEU A 19 3.77 5.67 -12.59
CA LEU A 19 4.37 4.48 -11.98
C LEU A 19 4.36 3.29 -12.95
N SER A 20 3.25 3.05 -13.65
CA SER A 20 3.16 1.96 -14.63
C SER A 20 4.16 2.13 -15.78
N LEU A 21 4.36 3.36 -16.27
CA LEU A 21 5.37 3.65 -17.29
C LEU A 21 6.79 3.42 -16.75
N LEU A 22 7.05 3.74 -15.49
CA LEU A 22 8.33 3.44 -14.84
C LEU A 22 8.54 1.92 -14.75
N TYR A 23 7.53 1.15 -14.34
CA TYR A 23 7.62 -0.31 -14.31
C TYR A 23 7.90 -0.90 -15.70
N LEU A 24 7.30 -0.33 -16.76
CA LEU A 24 7.51 -0.76 -18.15
C LEU A 24 8.96 -0.62 -18.63
N THR A 25 9.76 0.26 -18.01
CA THR A 25 11.17 0.41 -18.36
C THR A 25 12.05 -0.77 -17.91
N ASN A 26 11.53 -1.68 -17.08
CA ASN A 26 12.26 -2.87 -16.67
C ASN A 26 12.27 -3.92 -17.79
N THR A 27 13.43 -4.58 -17.96
CA THR A 27 13.72 -5.42 -19.12
C THR A 27 13.04 -6.79 -19.08
N ASP A 28 12.69 -7.30 -17.90
CA ASP A 28 12.16 -8.67 -17.74
C ASP A 28 10.82 -8.68 -16.98
N VAL A 29 9.79 -9.24 -17.62
CA VAL A 29 8.45 -9.38 -17.06
C VAL A 29 8.41 -10.43 -15.95
N PHE A 30 9.24 -11.47 -16.02
CA PHE A 30 9.26 -12.53 -15.00
C PHE A 30 9.74 -12.01 -13.64
N VAL A 31 10.78 -11.17 -13.67
CA VAL A 31 11.29 -10.46 -12.49
C VAL A 31 10.21 -9.55 -11.87
N LEU A 32 9.42 -8.86 -12.72
CA LEU A 32 8.29 -8.05 -12.25
C LEU A 32 7.20 -8.88 -11.57
N ILE A 33 6.91 -10.07 -12.12
CA ILE A 33 5.96 -11.01 -11.54
C ILE A 33 6.46 -11.46 -10.17
N THR A 34 7.72 -11.87 -10.03
CA THR A 34 8.29 -12.25 -8.74
C THR A 34 8.17 -11.11 -7.72
N TYR A 35 8.58 -9.88 -8.08
CA TYR A 35 8.51 -8.73 -7.18
C TYR A 35 7.09 -8.47 -6.66
N THR A 36 6.12 -8.43 -7.57
CA THR A 36 4.73 -8.12 -7.23
C THR A 36 4.08 -9.26 -6.45
N ALA A 37 4.25 -10.51 -6.87
CA ALA A 37 3.69 -11.68 -6.21
C ALA A 37 4.26 -11.87 -4.80
N PHE A 38 5.57 -11.66 -4.61
CA PHE A 38 6.19 -11.71 -3.28
C PHE A 38 5.63 -10.62 -2.37
N SER A 39 5.60 -9.37 -2.85
CA SER A 39 5.08 -8.24 -2.07
C SER A 39 3.62 -8.46 -1.68
N GLU A 40 2.78 -8.90 -2.62
CA GLU A 40 1.38 -9.23 -2.37
C GLU A 40 1.25 -10.34 -1.31
N ALA A 41 1.96 -11.45 -1.48
CA ALA A 41 1.94 -12.56 -0.53
C ALA A 41 2.37 -12.11 0.88
N MET A 42 3.37 -11.23 1.00
CA MET A 42 3.84 -10.67 2.26
C MET A 42 2.74 -9.86 2.97
N PHE A 43 2.08 -8.93 2.27
CA PHE A 43 1.00 -8.12 2.84
C PHE A 43 -0.25 -8.96 3.17
N ILE A 44 -0.55 -9.97 2.36
CA ILE A 44 -1.62 -10.92 2.63
C ILE A 44 -1.31 -11.73 3.90
N MET A 45 -0.10 -12.27 4.02
CA MET A 45 0.33 -13.01 5.21
C MET A 45 0.18 -12.16 6.48
N MET A 46 0.64 -10.90 6.45
CA MET A 46 0.49 -9.96 7.57
C MET A 46 -0.98 -9.68 7.90
N SER A 47 -1.83 -9.49 6.89
CA SER A 47 -3.26 -9.23 7.08
C SER A 47 -3.98 -10.42 7.71
N VAL A 48 -3.69 -11.64 7.24
CA VAL A 48 -4.28 -12.88 7.78
C VAL A 48 -3.74 -13.18 9.17
N GLY A 49 -2.45 -12.93 9.43
CA GLY A 49 -1.86 -12.98 10.76
C GLY A 49 -2.57 -12.03 11.73
N GLY A 50 -2.87 -10.80 11.28
CA GLY A 50 -3.68 -9.83 12.03
C GLY A 50 -5.10 -10.33 12.30
N LEU A 51 -5.75 -10.99 11.33
CA LEU A 51 -7.05 -11.62 11.51
C LEU A 51 -7.00 -12.72 12.58
N LEU A 52 -6.02 -13.63 12.50
CA LEU A 52 -5.82 -14.71 13.49
C LEU A 52 -5.54 -14.13 14.88
N TRP A 53 -4.71 -13.09 14.97
CA TRP A 53 -4.44 -12.38 16.22
C TRP A 53 -5.69 -11.73 16.81
N LEU A 54 -6.50 -11.07 15.98
CA LEU A 54 -7.76 -10.45 16.42
C LEU A 54 -8.77 -11.52 16.87
N ARG A 55 -8.75 -12.72 16.27
CA ARG A 55 -9.57 -13.84 16.73
C ARG A 55 -9.24 -14.25 18.16
N TYR A 56 -7.96 -14.24 18.53
CA TYR A 56 -7.49 -14.56 19.87
C TYR A 56 -7.71 -13.41 20.86
N LYS A 57 -7.36 -12.17 20.50
CA LYS A 57 -7.40 -11.01 21.40
C LYS A 57 -8.81 -10.46 21.65
N GLN A 58 -9.69 -10.53 20.65
CA GLN A 58 -11.07 -10.01 20.75
C GLN A 58 -12.09 -11.07 20.29
N PRO A 59 -12.30 -12.14 21.09
CA PRO A 59 -13.22 -13.21 20.74
C PRO A 59 -14.69 -12.75 20.72
N ASN A 60 -15.05 -11.78 21.57
CA ASN A 60 -16.43 -11.31 21.76
C ASN A 60 -16.88 -10.22 20.79
N ALA A 61 -16.03 -9.81 19.84
CA ALA A 61 -16.42 -8.84 18.82
C ALA A 61 -17.59 -9.37 17.96
N LYS A 62 -18.58 -8.51 17.67
CA LYS A 62 -19.72 -8.88 16.81
C LYS A 62 -19.21 -9.15 15.39
N ARG A 63 -19.27 -10.41 14.94
CA ARG A 63 -18.85 -10.84 13.60
C ARG A 63 -20.08 -11.26 12.79
N PRO A 64 -20.55 -10.44 11.83
CA PRO A 64 -21.70 -10.77 10.98
C PRO A 64 -21.46 -12.01 10.11
N ILE A 65 -20.22 -12.23 9.67
CA ILE A 65 -19.81 -13.39 8.87
C ILE A 65 -18.75 -14.16 9.67
N LYS A 66 -19.00 -15.45 9.92
CA LYS A 66 -18.08 -16.35 10.61
C LYS A 66 -17.70 -17.50 9.67
N VAL A 67 -16.42 -17.52 9.29
CA VAL A 67 -15.81 -18.66 8.58
C VAL A 67 -15.08 -19.57 9.56
N ASN A 68 -15.01 -20.85 9.23
CA ASN A 68 -14.25 -21.85 9.99
C ASN A 68 -12.78 -21.40 10.13
N ILE A 69 -12.20 -21.53 11.33
CA ILE A 69 -10.85 -21.03 11.64
C ILE A 69 -9.75 -21.79 10.88
N ILE A 70 -10.04 -23.02 10.45
CA ILE A 70 -9.13 -23.84 9.65
C ILE A 70 -8.77 -23.12 8.34
N LEU A 71 -9.70 -22.39 7.73
CA LEU A 71 -9.47 -21.69 6.47
C LEU A 71 -8.42 -20.57 6.60
N PRO A 72 -8.55 -19.59 7.53
CA PRO A 72 -7.48 -18.61 7.78
C PRO A 72 -6.14 -19.23 8.16
N ILE A 73 -6.12 -20.34 8.92
CA ILE A 73 -4.87 -21.00 9.32
C ILE A 73 -4.17 -21.62 8.11
N LEU A 74 -4.91 -22.39 7.29
CA LEU A 74 -4.37 -23.02 6.09
C LEU A 74 -3.87 -21.96 5.10
N PHE A 75 -4.65 -20.90 4.91
CA PHE A 75 -4.26 -19.79 4.04
C PHE A 75 -3.01 -19.06 4.57
N PHE A 76 -2.89 -18.87 5.89
CA PHE A 76 -1.69 -18.32 6.50
C PHE A 76 -0.46 -19.20 6.24
N ILE A 77 -0.59 -20.52 6.40
CA ILE A 77 0.51 -21.47 6.13
C ILE A 77 0.94 -21.41 4.66
N ILE A 78 0.00 -21.39 3.70
CA ILE A 78 0.33 -21.25 2.28
C ILE A 78 1.04 -19.93 2.02
N SER A 79 0.52 -18.81 2.54
CA SER A 79 1.14 -17.50 2.36
C SER A 79 2.54 -17.43 2.97
N LEU A 80 2.78 -18.13 4.10
CA LEU A 80 4.09 -18.23 4.71
C LEU A 80 5.07 -18.97 3.78
N PHE A 81 4.66 -20.08 3.16
CA PHE A 81 5.50 -20.76 2.17
C PHE A 81 5.79 -19.86 0.95
N LEU A 82 4.79 -19.15 0.43
CA LEU A 82 4.98 -18.23 -0.69
C LEU A 82 5.91 -17.05 -0.38
N VAL A 83 6.01 -16.65 0.90
CA VAL A 83 6.95 -15.62 1.33
C VAL A 83 8.34 -16.21 1.59
N VAL A 84 8.44 -17.42 2.13
CA VAL A 84 9.72 -18.04 2.52
C VAL A 84 10.47 -18.63 1.33
N LEU A 85 9.77 -19.26 0.37
CA LEU A 85 10.41 -19.92 -0.78
C LEU A 85 11.23 -18.95 -1.67
N PRO A 86 10.73 -17.74 -2.00
CA PRO A 86 11.49 -16.78 -2.81
C PRO A 86 12.82 -16.34 -2.19
N PHE A 87 12.98 -16.39 -0.85
CA PHE A 87 14.28 -16.11 -0.22
C PHE A 87 15.37 -17.11 -0.60
N PHE A 88 15.00 -18.35 -0.95
CA PHE A 88 15.95 -19.37 -1.39
C PHE A 88 16.13 -19.41 -2.90
N SER A 89 15.07 -19.13 -3.67
CA SER A 89 15.11 -19.15 -5.13
C SER A 89 15.69 -17.87 -5.73
N GLU A 90 15.18 -16.71 -5.30
CA GLU A 90 15.46 -15.39 -5.90
C GLU A 90 15.74 -14.36 -4.80
N PRO A 91 16.87 -14.49 -4.07
CA PRO A 91 17.16 -13.70 -2.87
C PRO A 91 17.34 -12.20 -3.16
N LEU A 92 17.91 -11.84 -4.31
CA LEU A 92 18.08 -10.44 -4.69
C LEU A 92 16.72 -9.75 -4.86
N GLU A 93 15.82 -10.39 -5.59
CA GLU A 93 14.51 -9.80 -5.90
C GLU A 93 13.65 -9.66 -4.63
N THR A 94 13.65 -10.73 -3.84
CA THR A 94 12.97 -10.76 -2.54
C THR A 94 13.49 -9.67 -1.60
N SER A 95 14.82 -9.48 -1.53
CA SER A 95 15.43 -8.46 -0.66
C SER A 95 15.05 -7.03 -1.06
N ILE A 96 14.94 -6.74 -2.36
CA ILE A 96 14.49 -5.44 -2.86
C ILE A 96 13.01 -5.24 -2.51
N GLY A 97 12.17 -6.26 -2.68
CA GLY A 97 10.76 -6.21 -2.28
C GLY A 97 10.59 -5.89 -0.78
N VAL A 98 11.35 -6.56 0.08
CA VAL A 98 11.40 -6.25 1.52
C VAL A 98 11.90 -4.83 1.78
N GLY A 99 12.94 -4.39 1.06
CA GLY A 99 13.47 -3.03 1.16
C GLY A 99 12.42 -1.96 0.82
N ILE A 100 11.64 -2.18 -0.24
CA ILE A 100 10.53 -1.31 -0.63
C ILE A 100 9.45 -1.30 0.46
N ALA A 101 9.06 -2.46 0.99
CA ALA A 101 8.07 -2.54 2.07
C ALA A 101 8.55 -1.80 3.34
N LEU A 102 9.81 -2.00 3.73
CA LEU A 102 10.40 -1.34 4.89
C LEU A 102 10.61 0.16 4.68
N SER A 103 10.79 0.63 3.44
CA SER A 103 10.89 2.06 3.13
C SER A 103 9.64 2.86 3.50
N GLY A 104 8.49 2.19 3.67
CA GLY A 104 7.28 2.81 4.21
C GLY A 104 7.43 3.28 5.67
N ILE A 105 8.29 2.63 6.46
CA ILE A 105 8.53 2.96 7.87
C ILE A 105 9.19 4.34 8.02
N PRO A 106 10.34 4.65 7.40
CA PRO A 106 10.93 5.98 7.49
C PRO A 106 10.01 7.06 6.91
N VAL A 107 9.27 6.77 5.82
CA VAL A 107 8.28 7.70 5.27
C VAL A 107 7.18 8.00 6.28
N TYR A 108 6.66 6.99 6.99
CA TYR A 108 5.68 7.18 8.06
C TYR A 108 6.23 8.05 9.20
N PHE A 109 7.46 7.82 9.63
CA PHE A 109 8.07 8.62 10.70
C PHE A 109 8.25 10.09 10.29
N LEU A 110 8.69 10.34 9.06
CA LEU A 110 8.89 11.69 8.53
C LEU A 110 7.58 12.43 8.28
N THR A 111 6.53 11.73 7.84
CA THR A 111 5.29 12.37 7.38
C THR A 111 4.18 12.41 8.43
N ILE A 112 4.08 11.42 9.31
CA ILE A 112 2.95 11.28 10.25
C ILE A 112 3.40 11.40 11.70
N TYR A 113 4.44 10.68 12.10
CA TYR A 113 4.90 10.71 13.50
C TYR A 113 5.46 12.09 13.89
N TRP A 114 6.14 12.76 12.95
CA TRP A 114 6.64 14.11 13.17
C TRP A 114 5.51 15.15 13.14
N LYS A 115 5.04 15.54 14.34
CA LYS A 115 3.94 16.50 14.51
C LYS A 115 4.38 17.96 14.29
N GLU A 116 5.58 18.33 14.72
CA GLU A 116 6.09 19.70 14.63
C GLU A 116 6.86 19.94 13.33
N LYS A 117 6.11 20.04 12.22
CA LYS A 117 6.69 20.21 10.89
C LYS A 117 7.21 21.63 10.67
N PRO A 118 8.41 21.81 10.08
CA PRO A 118 8.91 23.13 9.69
C PRO A 118 7.94 23.86 8.75
N LYS A 119 7.81 25.18 8.92
CA LYS A 119 6.95 26.02 8.06
C LYS A 119 7.28 25.87 6.56
N ALA A 120 8.55 25.65 6.23
CA ALA A 120 9.00 25.42 4.85
C ALA A 120 8.44 24.12 4.26
N TYR A 121 8.44 23.01 5.00
CA TYR A 121 7.88 21.73 4.55
C TYR A 121 6.38 21.83 4.29
N ARG A 122 5.64 22.45 5.22
CA ARG A 122 4.19 22.69 5.05
C ARG A 122 3.91 23.58 3.84
N ARG A 123 4.71 24.62 3.62
CA ARG A 123 4.58 25.51 2.46
C ARG A 123 4.85 24.77 1.14
N GLY A 124 5.87 23.91 1.09
CA GLY A 124 6.19 23.10 -0.09
C GLY A 124 5.05 22.15 -0.47
N ILE A 125 4.51 21.41 0.51
CA ILE A 125 3.36 20.53 0.27
C ILE A 125 2.14 21.33 -0.18
N PHE A 126 1.85 22.45 0.46
CA PHE A 126 0.71 23.30 0.10
C PHE A 126 0.84 23.81 -1.34
N TRP A 127 2.01 24.31 -1.72
CA TRP A 127 2.30 24.75 -3.08
C TRP A 127 2.17 23.62 -4.11
N LEU A 128 2.71 22.43 -3.82
CA LEU A 128 2.57 21.26 -4.68
C LEU A 128 1.09 20.88 -4.86
N THR A 129 0.34 20.88 -3.76
CA THR A 129 -1.10 20.58 -3.74
C THR A 129 -1.87 21.57 -4.61
N GLU A 130 -1.64 22.87 -4.46
CA GLU A 130 -2.29 23.90 -5.29
C GLU A 130 -1.93 23.77 -6.77
N CYS A 131 -0.67 23.45 -7.08
CA CYS A 131 -0.21 23.24 -8.45
C CYS A 131 -0.97 22.08 -9.10
N VAL A 132 -1.04 20.93 -8.41
CA VAL A 132 -1.78 19.75 -8.88
C VAL A 132 -3.27 20.06 -9.05
N GLN A 133 -3.87 20.80 -8.12
CA GLN A 133 -5.28 21.21 -8.21
C GLN A 133 -5.56 22.07 -9.45
N LYS A 134 -4.71 23.07 -9.71
CA LYS A 134 -4.87 23.99 -10.85
C LYS A 134 -4.63 23.28 -12.18
N VAL A 135 -3.57 22.48 -12.28
CA VAL A 135 -3.21 21.76 -13.51
C VAL A 135 -4.25 20.71 -13.88
N LEU A 136 -4.74 19.95 -12.90
CA LEU A 136 -5.68 18.85 -13.14
C LEU A 136 -7.15 19.23 -12.92
N TYR A 137 -7.43 20.52 -12.72
CA TYR A 137 -8.75 21.07 -12.41
C TYR A 137 -9.52 20.21 -11.40
N SER A 138 -8.85 19.95 -10.27
CA SER A 138 -9.33 19.01 -9.26
C SER A 138 -9.52 19.68 -7.90
N VAL A 139 -10.58 19.30 -7.22
CA VAL A 139 -11.00 19.83 -5.92
C VAL A 139 -10.88 18.77 -4.84
N PRO A 140 -10.71 19.13 -3.55
CA PRO A 140 -10.77 18.16 -2.46
C PRO A 140 -12.13 17.47 -2.42
N GLN A 141 -12.20 16.31 -1.77
CA GLN A 141 -13.49 15.65 -1.50
C GLN A 141 -14.20 16.44 -0.42
N GLU A 142 -15.50 16.68 -0.59
CA GLU A 142 -16.35 17.18 0.50
C GLU A 142 -16.34 16.15 1.63
N ASP A 143 -16.12 16.62 2.86
CA ASP A 143 -16.21 15.77 4.03
C ASP A 143 -17.68 15.35 4.18
N LYS A 144 -17.93 14.03 4.34
CA LYS A 144 -19.28 13.44 4.42
C LYS A 144 -20.14 13.94 5.61
N PHE A 145 -19.66 14.92 6.38
CA PHE A 145 -20.25 15.40 7.63
C PHE A 145 -20.56 16.90 7.65
N ASP A 146 -20.43 17.61 6.52
CA ASP A 146 -20.91 18.99 6.35
C ASP A 146 -22.17 19.04 5.46
#